data_AF-A0AAE3HAI5-F1
#
_entry.id   AF-A0AAE3HAI5-F1
#
_cell.length_a   1.000
_cell.length_b   1.000
_cell.length_c   1.000
_cell.angle_alpha   90.00
_cell.angle_beta   90.00
_cell.angle_gamma   90.00
#
_symmetry.space_group_name_H-M   'P 1'
#
loop_
_entity.id
_entity.type
_entity.pdbx_description
1 polymer ?
#
loop_
_entity_poly.entity_id
_entity_poly.type
_entity_poly.pdbx_seq_one_letter_code
_entity_poly.pdbx_strand_id
1 'polypeptide(L)'
;MEELIRMEKVCVTAGDRSILSGFDMSLCRGEKVLIKGRSGIGKTTLFRLLMGFRKPSSGAIYFDGRPLDAGLAWDIRKRIAHISQDSDIGEGRVKEMLDEVFSYNENKGKLDPDRLRLLMSELSLREDVLDKRFENLSGGEKQRIAIIISLLTRKDIFLLDEITSDLDAGLKKKVVDMFVSDPSRTVLVISHDSEWEREGVRVIDLERMQEGVNDCS
;
A
#
# COMPACT_ATOMS: atom_id res chain seq x y z
N MET A 1 3.01 -21.35 3.55
CA MET A 1 3.44 -19.93 3.50
C MET A 1 3.52 -19.44 4.94
N GLU A 2 4.50 -18.60 5.28
CA GLU A 2 4.69 -18.08 6.64
C GLU A 2 3.76 -16.87 6.86
N GLU A 3 3.01 -16.86 7.96
CA GLU A 3 2.09 -15.78 8.31
C GLU A 3 2.86 -14.50 8.67
N LEU A 4 2.55 -13.40 7.97
CA LEU A 4 3.18 -12.09 8.17
C LEU A 4 2.29 -11.19 9.02
N ILE A 5 1.00 -11.08 8.68
CA ILE A 5 0.00 -10.27 9.39
C ILE A 5 -1.17 -11.17 9.74
N ARG A 6 -1.67 -11.01 10.96
CA ARG A 6 -2.94 -11.61 11.41
C ARG A 6 -3.76 -10.57 12.15
N MET A 7 -5.03 -10.44 11.78
CA MET A 7 -6.04 -9.64 12.45
C MET A 7 -7.06 -10.60 13.04
N GLU A 8 -7.32 -10.47 14.34
CA GLU A 8 -8.26 -11.30 15.08
C GLU A 8 -9.36 -10.45 15.67
N LYS A 9 -10.59 -10.68 15.22
CA LYS A 9 -11.82 -10.03 15.71
C LYS A 9 -11.66 -8.52 15.85
N VAL A 10 -11.01 -7.88 14.87
CA VAL A 10 -10.68 -6.46 14.96
C VAL A 10 -11.95 -5.63 14.80
N CYS A 11 -12.26 -4.85 15.84
CA CYS A 11 -13.31 -3.84 15.80
C CYS A 11 -12.71 -2.43 15.73
N VAL A 12 -13.37 -1.54 14.99
CA VAL A 12 -13.03 -0.11 14.96
C VAL A 12 -14.30 0.73 14.94
N THR A 13 -14.39 1.70 15.83
CA THR A 13 -15.49 2.66 15.91
C THR A 13 -15.03 4.10 15.66
N ALA A 14 -15.87 4.93 15.06
CA ALA A 14 -15.69 6.38 14.98
C ALA A 14 -16.97 7.06 15.47
N GLY A 15 -16.94 7.56 16.71
CA GLY A 15 -18.17 7.89 17.44
C GLY A 15 -19.04 6.63 17.56
N ASP A 16 -20.32 6.76 17.25
CA ASP A 16 -21.30 5.67 17.34
C ASP A 16 -21.31 4.75 16.11
N ARG A 17 -20.52 5.07 15.07
CA ARG A 17 -20.46 4.27 13.85
C ARG A 17 -19.38 3.20 13.94
N SER A 18 -19.77 1.93 13.78
CA SER A 18 -18.83 0.85 13.51
C SER A 18 -18.26 0.99 12.09
N ILE A 19 -16.93 0.93 11.97
CA ILE A 19 -16.17 0.95 10.72
C ILE A 19 -15.72 -0.46 10.34
N LEU A 20 -15.26 -1.23 11.34
CA LEU A 20 -14.95 -2.66 11.22
C LEU A 20 -15.60 -3.35 12.42
N SER A 21 -16.31 -4.44 12.17
CA SER A 21 -16.94 -5.24 13.21
C SER A 21 -16.34 -6.64 13.21
N GLY A 22 -15.61 -6.99 14.27
CA GLY A 22 -14.98 -8.31 14.48
C GLY A 22 -14.27 -8.89 13.25
N PHE A 23 -13.50 -8.07 12.55
CA PHE A 23 -12.85 -8.42 11.28
C PHE A 23 -11.65 -9.35 11.49
N ASP A 24 -11.67 -10.50 10.81
CA ASP A 24 -10.57 -11.47 10.76
C ASP A 24 -9.90 -11.47 9.39
N MET A 25 -8.56 -11.47 9.38
CA MET A 25 -7.78 -11.55 8.15
C MET A 25 -6.39 -12.08 8.46
N SER A 26 -5.83 -12.89 7.56
CA SER A 26 -4.40 -13.19 7.53
C SER A 26 -3.78 -12.75 6.20
N LEU A 27 -2.49 -12.45 6.23
CA LEU A 27 -1.64 -12.21 5.07
C LEU A 27 -0.32 -12.93 5.28
N CYS A 28 0.05 -13.78 4.33
CA CYS A 28 1.31 -14.51 4.34
C CYS A 28 2.40 -13.77 3.54
N ARG A 29 3.66 -14.07 3.84
CA ARG A 29 4.81 -13.60 3.05
C ARG A 29 4.70 -14.06 1.61
N GLY A 30 4.89 -13.12 0.67
CA GLY A 30 4.79 -13.37 -0.76
C GLY A 30 3.36 -13.41 -1.30
N GLU A 31 2.35 -13.26 -0.43
CA GLU A 31 0.95 -13.29 -0.83
C GLU A 31 0.51 -11.97 -1.50
N LYS A 32 -0.38 -12.07 -2.50
CA LYS A 32 -1.00 -10.93 -3.16
C LYS A 32 -2.48 -10.96 -2.83
N VAL A 33 -2.98 -9.88 -2.25
CA VAL A 33 -4.37 -9.78 -1.80
C VAL A 33 -4.98 -8.50 -2.34
N LEU A 34 -6.11 -8.64 -3.04
CA LEU A 34 -6.96 -7.55 -3.48
C LEU A 34 -8.13 -7.38 -2.51
N ILE A 35 -8.26 -6.19 -1.94
CA ILE A 35 -9.37 -5.77 -1.09
C ILE A 35 -10.36 -4.96 -1.93
N LYS A 36 -11.58 -5.48 -2.03
CA LYS A 36 -12.74 -4.82 -2.63
C LYS A 36 -13.75 -4.39 -1.56
N GLY A 37 -14.66 -3.51 -1.95
CA GLY A 37 -15.80 -3.08 -1.14
C GLY A 37 -16.15 -1.63 -1.45
N ARG A 38 -17.39 -1.20 -1.16
CA ARG A 38 -17.86 0.17 -1.46
C ARG A 38 -17.01 1.28 -0.82
N SER A 39 -17.17 2.52 -1.28
CA SER A 39 -16.53 3.66 -0.62
C SER A 39 -17.03 3.83 0.81
N GLY A 40 -16.14 4.20 1.73
CA GLY A 40 -16.48 4.43 3.14
C GLY A 40 -16.71 3.17 3.99
N ILE A 41 -16.44 1.96 3.48
CA ILE A 41 -16.59 0.67 4.21
C ILE A 41 -15.42 0.36 5.17
N GLY A 42 -14.36 1.18 5.18
CA GLY A 42 -13.24 1.01 6.11
C GLY A 42 -11.90 0.59 5.49
N LYS A 43 -11.78 0.53 4.16
CA LYS A 43 -10.54 0.11 3.46
C LYS A 43 -9.30 0.92 3.87
N THR A 44 -9.36 2.26 3.83
CA THR A 44 -8.26 3.12 4.30
C THR A 44 -8.04 2.99 5.82
N THR A 45 -9.09 2.71 6.60
CA THR A 45 -8.95 2.44 8.05
C THR A 45 -8.15 1.16 8.30
N LEU A 46 -8.36 0.13 7.50
CA LEU A 46 -7.58 -1.10 7.55
C LEU A 46 -6.08 -0.82 7.33
N PHE A 47 -5.70 -0.04 6.33
CA PHE A 47 -4.29 0.32 6.13
C PHE A 47 -3.73 1.13 7.30
N ARG A 48 -4.50 2.06 7.88
CA ARG A 48 -4.08 2.82 9.07
C ARG A 48 -3.87 1.92 10.30
N LEU A 49 -4.69 0.89 10.46
CA LEU A 49 -4.50 -0.13 11.50
C LEU A 49 -3.20 -0.91 11.28
N LEU A 50 -2.97 -1.42 10.07
CA LEU A 50 -1.79 -2.22 9.73
C LEU A 50 -0.48 -1.44 9.90
N MET A 51 -0.49 -0.13 9.63
CA MET A 51 0.67 0.75 9.84
C MET A 51 0.84 1.24 11.29
N GLY A 52 -0.10 0.89 12.18
CA GLY A 52 -0.11 1.33 13.59
C GLY A 52 -0.46 2.80 13.79
N PHE A 53 -1.05 3.48 12.80
CA PHE A 53 -1.55 4.85 12.93
C PHE A 53 -2.91 4.92 13.64
N ARG A 54 -3.59 3.78 13.76
CA ARG A 54 -4.82 3.62 14.53
C ARG A 54 -4.73 2.34 15.35
N LYS A 55 -5.30 2.35 16.57
CA LYS A 55 -5.49 1.15 17.37
C LYS A 55 -6.91 0.61 17.16
N PRO A 56 -7.09 -0.72 17.18
CA PRO A 56 -8.43 -1.29 17.21
C PRO A 56 -9.14 -0.94 18.53
N SER A 57 -10.47 -0.83 18.50
CA SER A 57 -11.30 -0.66 19.70
C SER A 57 -11.37 -1.97 20.51
N SER A 58 -11.34 -3.11 19.82
CA SER A 58 -11.21 -4.46 20.39
C SER A 58 -10.62 -5.42 19.37
N GLY A 59 -10.22 -6.62 19.80
CA GLY A 59 -9.46 -7.55 18.98
C GLY A 59 -7.97 -7.24 18.96
N ALA A 60 -7.21 -7.93 18.11
CA ALA A 60 -5.75 -7.82 18.07
C ALA A 60 -5.21 -7.88 16.63
N ILE A 61 -4.07 -7.21 16.43
CA ILE A 61 -3.30 -7.28 15.19
C ILE A 61 -1.94 -7.83 15.57
N TYR A 62 -1.45 -8.81 14.81
CA TYR A 62 -0.16 -9.43 14.99
C TYR A 62 0.67 -9.27 13.72
N PHE A 63 1.97 -9.13 13.91
CA PHE A 63 2.95 -9.09 12.84
C PHE A 63 4.12 -10.02 13.18
N ASP A 64 4.42 -10.97 12.30
CA ASP A 64 5.36 -12.06 12.56
C ASP A 64 5.09 -12.73 13.93
N GLY A 65 3.81 -13.00 14.22
CA GLY A 65 3.33 -13.61 15.47
C GLY A 65 3.35 -12.70 16.71
N ARG A 66 3.87 -11.47 16.63
CA ARG A 66 3.94 -10.53 17.77
C ARG A 66 2.80 -9.51 17.74
N PRO A 67 2.16 -9.19 18.88
CA PRO A 67 1.12 -8.16 18.93
C PRO A 67 1.65 -6.80 18.45
N LEU A 68 0.84 -6.08 17.67
CA LEU A 68 1.17 -4.76 17.15
C LEU A 68 1.15 -3.72 18.27
N ASP A 69 2.33 -3.32 18.72
CA ASP A 69 2.53 -2.18 19.61
C ASP A 69 3.24 -1.01 18.88
N ALA A 70 3.54 0.06 19.61
CA ALA A 70 4.17 1.26 19.04
C ALA A 70 5.59 1.01 18.53
N GLY A 71 6.36 0.14 19.20
CA GLY A 71 7.74 -0.18 18.81
C GLY A 71 7.75 -1.06 17.56
N LEU A 72 6.92 -2.11 17.56
CA LEU A 72 6.76 -2.98 16.40
C LEU A 72 6.20 -2.23 15.19
N ALA A 73 5.25 -1.30 15.39
CA ALA A 73 4.73 -0.47 14.30
C ALA A 73 5.83 0.36 13.63
N TRP A 74 6.80 0.88 14.40
CA TRP A 74 7.95 1.58 13.84
C TRP A 74 8.80 0.66 12.94
N ASP A 75 9.11 -0.54 13.40
CA ASP A 75 9.89 -1.52 12.64
C ASP A 75 9.16 -2.01 11.39
N ILE A 76 7.84 -2.19 11.47
CA ILE A 76 7.00 -2.59 10.33
C ILE A 76 7.01 -1.49 9.26
N ARG A 77 6.87 -0.22 9.64
CA ARG A 77 6.87 0.89 8.67
C ARG A 77 8.18 0.99 7.88
N LYS A 78 9.30 0.51 8.43
CA LYS A 78 10.56 0.40 7.69
C LYS A 78 10.56 -0.67 6.61
N ARG A 79 9.65 -1.64 6.67
CA ARG A 79 9.49 -2.76 5.72
C ARG A 79 8.36 -2.54 4.72
N ILE A 80 7.45 -1.62 5.00
CA ILE A 80 6.31 -1.31 4.14
C ILE A 80 6.65 -0.16 3.18
N ALA A 81 6.31 -0.33 1.90
CA ALA A 81 6.06 0.80 1.01
C ALA A 81 4.55 1.00 0.89
N HIS A 82 4.05 2.14 1.37
CA HIS A 82 2.65 2.51 1.28
C HIS A 82 2.47 3.62 0.23
N ILE A 83 1.54 3.42 -0.69
CA ILE A 83 1.16 4.42 -1.68
C ILE A 83 -0.32 4.70 -1.47
N SER A 84 -0.65 5.94 -1.08
CA SER A 84 -2.02 6.41 -0.95
C SER A 84 -2.60 6.83 -2.29
N GLN A 85 -3.94 6.90 -2.36
CA GLN A 85 -4.67 7.35 -3.54
C GLN A 85 -4.28 8.78 -3.97
N ASP A 86 -4.13 9.71 -3.02
CA ASP A 86 -3.78 11.11 -3.34
C ASP A 86 -2.33 11.28 -3.80
N SER A 87 -1.48 10.25 -3.59
CA SER A 87 -0.04 10.26 -3.89
C SER A 87 0.72 11.47 -3.34
N ASP A 88 0.23 12.10 -2.28
CA ASP A 88 0.91 13.21 -1.64
C ASP A 88 2.10 12.69 -0.83
N ILE A 89 3.30 12.95 -1.32
CA ILE A 89 4.58 12.52 -0.74
C ILE A 89 5.44 13.69 -0.27
N GLY A 90 4.96 14.94 -0.42
CA GLY A 90 5.68 16.15 -0.03
C GLY A 90 5.65 17.26 -1.07
N GLU A 91 6.45 18.30 -0.82
CA GLU A 91 6.57 19.50 -1.65
C GLU A 91 8.03 19.70 -2.08
N GLY A 92 8.24 20.33 -3.24
CA GLY A 92 9.58 20.63 -3.76
C GLY A 92 9.91 19.90 -5.05
N ARG A 93 11.18 19.93 -5.48
CA ARG A 93 11.56 19.29 -6.74
C ARG A 93 11.59 17.77 -6.59
N VAL A 94 11.16 17.06 -7.63
CA VAL A 94 11.14 15.58 -7.64
C VAL A 94 12.51 14.98 -7.32
N LYS A 95 13.59 15.53 -7.87
CA LYS A 95 14.95 15.08 -7.55
C LYS A 95 15.33 15.28 -6.09
N GLU A 96 14.93 16.39 -5.48
CA GLU A 96 15.24 16.70 -4.08
C GLU A 96 14.49 15.76 -3.14
N MET A 97 13.23 15.44 -3.48
CA MET A 97 12.46 14.44 -2.74
C MET A 97 13.05 13.03 -2.88
N LEU A 98 13.54 12.64 -4.06
CA LEU A 98 14.28 11.39 -4.23
C LEU A 98 15.51 11.39 -3.32
N ASP A 99 16.32 12.45 -3.36
CA ASP A 99 17.50 12.57 -2.51
C ASP A 99 17.14 12.46 -1.01
N GLU A 100 16.06 13.10 -0.58
CA GLU A 100 15.56 13.00 0.79
C GLU A 100 15.16 11.57 1.15
N VAL A 101 14.30 10.92 0.34
CA VAL A 101 13.83 9.54 0.58
C VAL A 101 14.99 8.55 0.64
N PHE A 102 16.05 8.77 -0.15
CA PHE A 102 17.22 7.89 -0.18
C PHE A 102 18.34 8.32 0.78
N SER A 103 18.17 9.42 1.51
CA SER A 103 19.05 9.84 2.61
C SER A 103 18.80 9.03 3.90
N TYR A 104 17.57 8.53 4.10
CA TYR A 104 17.22 7.71 5.26
C TYR A 104 18.05 6.41 5.30
N ASN A 105 18.46 6.01 6.50
CA ASN A 105 19.33 4.84 6.73
C ASN A 105 18.81 3.56 6.07
N GLU A 106 17.50 3.34 6.11
CA GLU A 106 16.83 2.18 5.54
C GLU A 106 16.85 2.15 4.00
N ASN A 107 17.12 3.27 3.35
CA ASN A 107 17.09 3.43 1.89
C ASN A 107 18.44 3.79 1.28
N LYS A 108 19.43 4.15 2.11
CA LYS A 108 20.77 4.54 1.67
C LYS A 108 21.39 3.49 0.74
N GLY A 109 21.92 3.95 -0.40
CA GLY A 109 22.55 3.09 -1.41
C GLY A 109 21.58 2.30 -2.30
N LYS A 110 20.26 2.50 -2.16
CA LYS A 110 19.26 1.82 -3.01
C LYS A 110 18.87 2.61 -4.26
N LEU A 111 19.14 3.92 -4.29
CA LEU A 111 18.93 4.74 -5.48
C LEU A 111 19.96 4.36 -6.55
N ASP A 112 19.49 3.60 -7.52
CA ASP A 112 20.24 3.19 -8.70
C ASP A 112 19.75 4.03 -9.90
N PRO A 113 20.60 4.91 -10.47
CA PRO A 113 20.21 5.76 -11.60
C PRO A 113 19.71 5.00 -12.82
N ASP A 114 20.26 3.82 -13.10
CA ASP A 114 19.87 3.04 -14.28
C ASP A 114 18.51 2.38 -14.04
N ARG A 115 18.28 1.89 -12.81
CA ARG A 115 16.95 1.42 -12.38
C ARG A 115 15.91 2.53 -12.42
N LEU A 116 16.25 3.74 -11.99
CA LEU A 116 15.36 4.90 -12.05
C LEU A 116 14.96 5.21 -13.49
N ARG A 117 15.92 5.31 -14.42
CA ARG A 117 15.65 5.56 -15.85
C ARG A 117 14.77 4.49 -16.47
N LEU A 118 15.04 3.22 -16.15
CA LEU A 118 14.23 2.09 -16.62
C LEU A 118 12.77 2.24 -16.17
N LEU A 119 12.53 2.45 -14.88
CA LEU A 119 11.18 2.59 -14.33
C LEU A 119 10.46 3.83 -14.88
N MET A 120 11.18 4.95 -15.06
CA MET A 120 10.63 6.15 -15.71
C MET A 120 10.19 5.85 -17.14
N SER A 121 11.01 5.13 -17.91
CA SER A 121 10.66 4.72 -19.28
C SER A 121 9.45 3.78 -19.31
N GLU A 122 9.41 2.76 -18.44
CA GLU A 122 8.31 1.80 -18.37
C GLU A 122 6.97 2.48 -18.04
N LEU A 123 7.01 3.49 -17.17
CA LEU A 123 5.87 4.29 -16.73
C LEU A 123 5.67 5.58 -17.54
N SER A 124 6.26 5.68 -18.73
CA SER A 124 6.04 6.80 -19.66
C SER A 124 6.29 8.18 -19.05
N LEU A 125 7.27 8.29 -18.15
CA LEU A 125 7.74 9.54 -17.57
C LEU A 125 9.03 9.99 -18.25
N ARG A 126 9.07 11.28 -18.61
CA ARG A 126 10.27 11.91 -19.16
C ARG A 126 11.20 12.37 -18.04
N GLU A 127 12.51 12.36 -18.29
CA GLU A 127 13.52 12.77 -17.30
C GLU A 127 13.35 14.21 -16.81
N ASP A 128 12.80 15.12 -17.62
CA ASP A 128 12.55 16.52 -17.21
C ASP A 128 11.57 16.64 -16.03
N VAL A 129 10.82 15.58 -15.71
CA VAL A 129 9.98 15.55 -14.50
C VAL A 129 10.81 15.67 -13.21
N LEU A 130 12.07 15.22 -13.21
CA LEU A 130 12.95 15.26 -12.04
C LEU A 130 13.26 16.70 -11.59
N ASP A 131 13.27 17.64 -12.53
CA ASP A 131 13.52 19.05 -12.27
C ASP A 131 12.25 19.84 -11.92
N LYS A 132 11.07 19.27 -12.15
CA LYS A 132 9.77 19.90 -11.85
C LYS A 132 9.48 19.86 -10.35
N ARG A 133 8.66 20.81 -9.93
CA ARG A 133 8.03 20.83 -8.60
C ARG A 133 6.89 19.79 -8.55
N PHE A 134 6.86 18.97 -7.51
CA PHE A 134 5.91 17.87 -7.37
C PHE A 134 4.46 18.33 -7.40
N GLU A 135 4.17 19.41 -6.68
CA GLU A 135 2.85 20.01 -6.58
C GLU A 135 2.28 20.42 -7.95
N ASN A 136 3.14 20.73 -8.92
CA ASN A 136 2.79 21.14 -10.28
C ASN A 136 2.57 19.96 -11.25
N LEU A 137 2.84 18.73 -10.82
CA LEU A 137 2.62 17.54 -11.64
C LEU A 137 1.12 17.21 -11.74
N SER A 138 0.71 16.61 -12.86
CA SER A 138 -0.62 16.00 -12.96
C SER A 138 -0.80 14.85 -11.95
N GLY A 139 -2.03 14.53 -11.56
CA GLY A 139 -2.30 13.43 -10.63
C GLY A 139 -1.68 12.10 -11.08
N GLY A 140 -1.79 11.77 -12.38
CA GLY A 140 -1.15 10.58 -12.94
C GLY A 140 0.39 10.62 -12.89
N GLU A 141 1.03 11.78 -13.08
CA GLU A 141 2.49 11.91 -12.90
C GLU A 141 2.89 11.72 -11.43
N LYS A 142 2.15 12.32 -10.49
CA LYS A 142 2.35 12.14 -9.04
C LYS A 142 2.28 10.66 -8.67
N GLN A 143 1.24 9.97 -9.12
CA GLN A 143 1.03 8.53 -8.90
C GLN A 143 2.21 7.70 -9.41
N ARG A 144 2.67 7.97 -10.64
CA ARG A 144 3.78 7.22 -11.25
C ARG A 144 5.09 7.48 -10.53
N ILE A 145 5.36 8.71 -10.08
CA ILE A 145 6.53 9.01 -9.24
C ILE A 145 6.47 8.27 -7.91
N ALA A 146 5.32 8.24 -7.24
CA ALA A 146 5.14 7.49 -5.98
C ALA A 146 5.38 5.98 -6.17
N ILE A 147 4.89 5.40 -7.29
CA ILE A 147 5.16 4.01 -7.67
C ILE A 147 6.66 3.77 -7.87
N ILE A 148 7.35 4.63 -8.63
CA ILE A 148 8.80 4.52 -8.86
C ILE A 148 9.57 4.54 -7.54
N ILE A 149 9.28 5.51 -6.68
CA ILE A 149 9.93 5.65 -5.37
C ILE A 149 9.71 4.38 -4.55
N SER A 150 8.48 3.87 -4.49
CA SER A 150 8.16 2.64 -3.75
C SER A 150 9.00 1.45 -4.23
N LEU A 151 9.16 1.27 -5.54
CA LEU A 151 9.90 0.15 -6.13
C LEU A 151 11.41 0.28 -5.90
N LEU A 152 11.94 1.51 -5.94
CA LEU A 152 13.35 1.80 -5.68
C LEU A 152 13.75 1.59 -4.21
N THR A 153 12.84 1.73 -3.25
CA THR A 153 13.15 1.48 -1.83
C THR A 153 13.39 0.00 -1.48
N ARG A 154 13.15 -0.92 -2.42
CA ARG A 154 13.35 -2.38 -2.30
C ARG A 154 12.71 -2.96 -1.03
N LYS A 155 11.48 -2.52 -0.73
CA LYS A 155 10.65 -3.09 0.35
C LYS A 155 10.03 -4.41 -0.11
N ASP A 156 9.72 -5.28 0.84
CA ASP A 156 9.11 -6.60 0.63
C ASP A 156 7.59 -6.59 0.82
N ILE A 157 7.03 -5.51 1.39
CA ILE A 157 5.61 -5.37 1.70
C ILE A 157 5.06 -4.10 1.06
N PHE A 158 4.01 -4.23 0.27
CA PHE A 158 3.35 -3.13 -0.43
C PHE A 158 1.91 -2.97 0.04
N LEU A 159 1.56 -1.78 0.50
CA LEU A 159 0.19 -1.37 0.78
C LEU A 159 -0.21 -0.33 -0.28
N LEU A 160 -1.11 -0.70 -1.19
CA LEU A 160 -1.43 0.08 -2.38
C LEU A 160 -2.90 0.52 -2.33
N ASP A 161 -3.17 1.82 -2.21
CA ASP A 161 -4.54 2.36 -2.13
C ASP A 161 -4.93 3.03 -3.45
N GLU A 162 -5.75 2.35 -4.26
CA GLU A 162 -6.29 2.83 -5.54
C GLU A 162 -5.23 3.33 -6.55
N ILE A 163 -4.02 2.76 -6.53
CA ILE A 163 -2.87 3.29 -7.28
C ILE A 163 -2.99 3.25 -8.82
N THR A 164 -4.05 2.63 -9.34
CA THR A 164 -4.34 2.48 -10.77
C THR A 164 -5.51 3.35 -11.24
N SER A 165 -6.16 4.13 -10.36
CA SER A 165 -7.38 4.91 -10.69
C SER A 165 -7.19 5.87 -11.87
N ASP A 166 -6.08 6.62 -11.86
CA ASP A 166 -5.81 7.72 -12.80
C ASP A 166 -4.85 7.34 -13.95
N LEU A 167 -4.68 6.03 -14.19
CA LEU A 167 -3.81 5.51 -15.25
C LEU A 167 -4.64 5.05 -16.46
N ASP A 168 -4.08 5.17 -17.66
CA ASP A 168 -4.67 4.53 -18.85
C ASP A 168 -4.51 3.00 -18.79
N ALA A 169 -5.31 2.28 -19.59
CA ALA A 169 -5.33 0.82 -19.59
C ALA A 169 -3.96 0.17 -19.82
N GLY A 170 -3.10 0.77 -20.66
CA GLY A 170 -1.76 0.24 -20.92
C GLY A 170 -0.84 0.37 -19.71
N LEU A 171 -0.89 1.52 -19.04
CA LEU A 171 -0.13 1.77 -17.81
C LEU A 171 -0.66 0.96 -16.63
N LYS A 172 -1.99 0.80 -16.48
CA LYS A 172 -2.60 -0.03 -15.43
C LYS A 172 -2.03 -1.44 -15.44
N LYS A 173 -2.06 -2.10 -16.60
CA LYS A 173 -1.52 -3.45 -16.78
C LYS A 173 -0.05 -3.55 -16.36
N LYS A 174 0.79 -2.61 -16.83
CA LYS A 174 2.21 -2.56 -16.46
C LYS A 174 2.41 -2.39 -14.96
N VAL A 175 1.68 -1.48 -14.33
CA VAL A 175 1.78 -1.23 -12.88
C VAL A 175 1.38 -2.48 -12.10
N VAL A 176 0.28 -3.14 -12.47
CA VAL A 176 -0.12 -4.39 -11.84
C VAL A 176 0.97 -5.47 -12.02
N ASP A 177 1.47 -5.64 -13.24
CA ASP A 177 2.57 -6.58 -13.55
C ASP A 177 3.79 -6.33 -12.65
N MET A 178 4.17 -5.07 -12.42
CA MET A 178 5.29 -4.71 -11.56
C MET A 178 5.09 -5.18 -10.12
N PHE A 179 3.87 -5.26 -9.58
CA PHE A 179 3.66 -5.69 -8.20
C PHE A 179 3.38 -7.20 -8.07
N VAL A 180 2.64 -7.79 -9.00
CA VAL A 180 2.16 -9.17 -8.88
C VAL A 180 3.14 -10.21 -9.41
N SER A 181 4.01 -9.86 -10.37
CA SER A 181 4.87 -10.83 -11.06
C SER A 181 6.03 -11.35 -10.21
N ASP A 182 6.41 -10.64 -9.15
CA ASP A 182 7.48 -11.06 -8.26
C ASP A 182 6.91 -11.91 -7.11
N PRO A 183 7.20 -13.22 -7.06
CA PRO A 183 6.66 -14.11 -6.02
C PRO A 183 7.13 -13.72 -4.61
N SER A 184 8.26 -13.02 -4.47
CA SER A 184 8.78 -12.61 -3.15
C SER A 184 8.04 -11.43 -2.54
N ARG A 185 7.34 -10.62 -3.34
CA ARG A 185 6.57 -9.46 -2.88
C ARG A 185 5.31 -9.87 -2.15
N THR A 186 5.09 -9.27 -1.00
CA THR A 186 3.81 -9.30 -0.29
C THR A 186 3.04 -8.05 -0.68
N VAL A 187 1.84 -8.19 -1.24
CA VAL A 187 1.05 -7.05 -1.75
C VAL A 187 -0.34 -7.11 -1.16
N LEU A 188 -0.75 -6.00 -0.54
CA LEU A 188 -2.13 -5.75 -0.17
C LEU A 188 -2.59 -4.51 -0.94
N VAL A 189 -3.53 -4.70 -1.85
CA VAL A 189 -4.04 -3.62 -2.70
C VAL A 189 -5.52 -3.40 -2.44
N ILE A 190 -5.90 -2.14 -2.27
CA ILE A 190 -7.28 -1.68 -2.32
C ILE A 190 -7.52 -1.20 -3.74
N SER A 191 -8.45 -1.83 -4.45
CA SER A 191 -8.84 -1.34 -5.77
C SER A 191 -10.21 -1.82 -6.22
N HIS A 192 -10.86 -1.00 -7.06
CA HIS A 192 -12.02 -1.39 -7.86
C HIS A 192 -11.65 -1.89 -9.26
N ASP A 193 -10.37 -1.85 -9.64
CA ASP A 193 -9.90 -2.20 -10.97
C ASP A 193 -9.76 -3.73 -11.15
N SER A 194 -10.42 -4.27 -12.17
CA SER A 194 -10.38 -5.70 -12.50
C SER A 194 -8.99 -6.18 -12.96
N GLU A 195 -8.09 -5.26 -13.34
CA GLU A 195 -6.72 -5.62 -13.72
C GLU A 195 -5.95 -6.34 -12.60
N TRP A 196 -6.34 -6.12 -11.33
CA TRP A 196 -5.80 -6.81 -10.16
C TRP A 196 -6.34 -8.24 -9.96
N GLU A 197 -7.42 -8.62 -10.65
CA GLU A 197 -8.04 -9.95 -10.56
C GLU A 197 -7.28 -10.97 -11.40
N ARG A 198 -6.13 -11.39 -10.90
CA ARG A 198 -5.20 -12.26 -11.59
C ARG A 198 -5.02 -13.57 -10.85
N GLU A 199 -4.52 -14.57 -11.58
CA GLU A 199 -4.10 -15.82 -10.97
C GLU A 199 -3.06 -15.55 -9.87
N GLY A 200 -3.25 -16.19 -8.71
CA GLY A 200 -2.40 -15.99 -7.53
C GLY A 200 -2.72 -14.74 -6.69
N VAL A 201 -3.70 -13.92 -7.08
CA VAL A 201 -4.20 -12.82 -6.26
C VAL A 201 -5.48 -13.26 -5.53
N ARG A 202 -5.43 -13.34 -4.20
CA ARG A 202 -6.61 -13.63 -3.39
C ARG A 202 -7.49 -12.39 -3.26
N VAL A 203 -8.79 -12.54 -3.49
CA VAL A 203 -9.76 -11.43 -3.36
C VAL A 203 -10.45 -11.50 -2.01
N ILE A 204 -10.46 -10.38 -1.29
CA ILE A 204 -11.25 -10.16 -0.07
C ILE A 204 -12.31 -9.10 -0.39
N ASP A 205 -13.57 -9.43 -0.18
CA ASP A 205 -14.67 -8.46 -0.22
C ASP A 205 -15.00 -8.00 1.21
N LEU A 206 -14.63 -6.76 1.54
CA LEU A 206 -14.77 -6.21 2.89
C LEU A 206 -16.23 -5.98 3.28
N GLU A 207 -17.15 -5.86 2.32
CA GLU A 207 -18.57 -5.71 2.61
C GLU A 207 -19.14 -7.05 3.08
N ARG A 208 -18.88 -8.12 2.32
CA ARG A 208 -19.33 -9.48 2.66
C ARG A 208 -18.77 -10.00 3.99
N MET A 209 -17.52 -9.67 4.31
CA MET A 209 -16.91 -10.09 5.57
C MET A 209 -17.51 -9.39 6.80
N GLN A 210 -18.13 -8.23 6.64
CA GLN A 210 -18.73 -7.49 7.75
C GLN A 210 -20.22 -7.81 7.94
N GLU A 211 -20.92 -8.29 6.91
CA GLU A 211 -22.34 -8.69 7.00
C GLU A 211 -22.57 -9.91 7.91
N GLY A 212 -21.55 -10.73 8.14
CA GLY A 212 -21.63 -11.95 8.98
C GLY A 212 -21.24 -11.76 10.45
N VAL A 213 -20.82 -10.56 10.86
CA VAL A 213 -20.28 -10.31 12.21
C VAL A 213 -21.29 -9.50 13.03
N ASN A 214 -22.00 -10.19 13.93
CA ASN A 214 -22.88 -9.53 14.90
C ASN A 214 -22.07 -8.70 15.91
N ASP A 215 -22.63 -7.55 16.27
CA ASP A 215 -22.03 -6.40 16.95
C ASP A 215 -20.91 -6.67 17.96
N CYS A 216 -19.89 -5.79 17.88
CA CYS A 216 -18.89 -5.58 18.92
C CYS A 216 -19.61 -5.09 20.20
N SER A 217 -20.05 -6.04 21.02
CA SER A 217 -20.73 -5.82 22.29
C SER A 217 -19.81 -6.14 23.46
#